data_AF-A0A842MSD0-F1
#
_entry.id   AF-A0A842MSD0-F1
#
_cell.length_a   1.000
_cell.length_b   1.000
_cell.length_c   1.000
_cell.angle_alpha   90.00
_cell.angle_beta   90.00
_cell.angle_gamma   90.00
#
_symmetry.space_group_name_H-M   'P 1'
#
loop_
_entity.id
_entity.type
_entity.pdbx_description
1 polymer ?
#
loop_
_entity_poly.entity_id
_entity_poly.type
_entity_poly.pdbx_seq_one_letter_code
_entity_poly.pdbx_strand_id
1 'polypeptide(L)'
;MPDLSEFVSFISEKSRVKNLDLIEKDVILHRILRDVHASELGKNYLFKGGSCLVKCYVGYYMFSGDLDFTWEDQTTCKGFGN
;
A
#
# COMPACT_ATOMS: atom_id res chain seq x y z
N MET A 1 20.14 4.89 3.25
CA MET A 1 18.93 4.06 3.46
C MET A 1 19.43 2.67 3.75
N PRO A 2 19.03 2.03 4.86
CA PRO A 2 19.43 0.65 5.15
C PRO A 2 19.10 -0.23 3.95
N ASP A 3 19.86 -1.29 3.76
CA ASP A 3 19.55 -2.24 2.71
C ASP A 3 18.17 -2.89 2.99
N LEU A 4 17.51 -3.40 1.94
CA LEU A 4 16.16 -3.93 2.08
C LEU A 4 16.10 -5.09 3.09
N SER A 5 17.12 -5.95 3.11
CA SER A 5 17.18 -7.12 3.98
C SER A 5 17.43 -6.74 5.44
N GLU A 6 18.28 -5.75 5.71
CA GLU A 6 18.49 -5.18 7.04
C GLU A 6 17.18 -4.56 7.56
N PHE A 7 16.48 -3.80 6.71
CA PHE A 7 15.22 -3.19 7.10
C PHE A 7 14.12 -4.25 7.36
N VAL A 8 14.00 -5.26 6.50
CA VAL A 8 13.05 -6.37 6.69
C VAL A 8 13.33 -7.13 7.99
N SER A 9 14.61 -7.39 8.28
CA SER A 9 15.03 -8.05 9.53
C SER A 9 14.69 -7.21 10.76
N PHE A 10 14.94 -5.89 10.68
CA PHE A 10 14.56 -4.95 11.74
C PHE A 10 13.04 -4.96 12.00
N ILE A 11 12.23 -4.91 10.93
CA ILE A 11 10.76 -4.96 11.07
C ILE A 11 10.31 -6.30 11.64
N SER A 12 10.91 -7.42 11.22
CA SER A 12 10.61 -8.74 11.77
C SER A 12 10.86 -8.79 13.29
N GLU A 13 12.00 -8.27 13.74
CA GLU A 13 12.34 -8.21 15.17
C GLU A 13 11.32 -7.37 15.96
N LYS A 14 10.98 -6.17 15.47
CA LYS A 14 10.10 -5.23 16.19
C LYS A 14 8.63 -5.63 16.16
N SER A 15 8.15 -6.18 15.05
CA SER A 15 6.76 -6.59 14.87
C SER A 15 6.46 -7.99 15.39
N ARG A 16 7.50 -8.81 15.63
CA ARG A 16 7.40 -10.25 15.93
C ARG A 16 6.80 -11.09 14.79
N VAL A 17 6.66 -10.51 13.59
CA VAL A 17 6.24 -11.23 12.38
C VAL A 17 7.44 -12.00 11.85
N LYS A 18 7.32 -13.33 11.75
CA LYS A 18 8.43 -14.21 11.34
C LYS A 18 8.52 -14.43 9.82
N ASN A 19 7.46 -14.11 9.09
CA ASN A 19 7.43 -14.29 7.64
C ASN A 19 8.11 -13.09 6.96
N LEU A 20 9.39 -13.24 6.62
CA LEU A 20 10.21 -12.18 6.02
C LEU A 20 9.72 -11.80 4.63
N ASP A 21 9.32 -12.78 3.81
CA ASP A 21 8.80 -12.53 2.45
C ASP A 21 7.55 -11.65 2.48
N LEU A 22 6.68 -11.86 3.48
CA LEU A 22 5.47 -11.07 3.68
C LEU A 22 5.80 -9.62 4.08
N ILE A 23 6.79 -9.44 4.96
CA ILE A 23 7.27 -8.11 5.36
C ILE A 23 7.92 -7.40 4.17
N GLU A 24 8.80 -8.09 3.44
CA GLU A 24 9.47 -7.54 2.27
C GLU A 24 8.46 -7.08 1.22
N LYS A 25 7.47 -7.92 0.91
CA LYS A 25 6.39 -7.58 0.00
C LYS A 25 5.62 -6.33 0.47
N ASP A 26 5.29 -6.23 1.76
CA ASP A 26 4.61 -5.04 2.29
C ASP A 26 5.45 -3.76 2.17
N VAL A 27 6.76 -3.87 2.44
CA VAL A 27 7.70 -2.76 2.31
C VAL A 27 7.79 -2.31 0.85
N ILE A 28 7.88 -3.24 -0.10
CA ILE A 28 7.90 -2.94 -1.53
C ILE A 28 6.58 -2.27 -1.95
N LEU A 29 5.44 -2.81 -1.54
CA LEU A 29 4.13 -2.20 -1.82
C LEU A 29 4.00 -0.79 -1.24
N HIS A 30 4.50 -0.56 -0.03
CA HIS A 30 4.49 0.77 0.57
C HIS A 30 5.39 1.75 -0.19
N ARG A 31 6.55 1.31 -0.70
CA ARG A 31 7.41 2.12 -1.58
C ARG A 31 6.71 2.46 -2.89
N ILE A 32 6.07 1.48 -3.54
CA ILE A 32 5.28 1.71 -4.76
C ILE A 32 4.16 2.72 -4.51
N LEU A 33 3.41 2.56 -3.41
CA LEU A 33 2.36 3.50 -3.03
C LEU A 33 2.91 4.93 -2.86
N ARG A 34 4.06 5.09 -2.20
CA ARG A 34 4.73 6.39 -2.04
C ARG A 34 5.12 6.99 -3.38
N ASP A 35 5.63 6.18 -4.31
CA ASP A 35 6.06 6.64 -5.63
C ASP A 35 4.86 7.01 -6.52
N VAL A 36 3.76 6.25 -6.44
CA VAL A 36 2.49 6.61 -7.10
C VAL A 36 1.98 7.96 -6.56
N HIS A 37 1.94 8.13 -5.25
CA HIS A 37 1.53 9.38 -4.60
C HIS A 37 2.41 10.58 -5.03
N ALA A 38 3.72 10.37 -5.20
CA ALA A 38 4.64 11.42 -5.63
C ALA A 38 4.61 11.69 -7.16
N SER A 39 3.99 10.81 -7.94
CA SER A 39 3.90 10.92 -9.40
C SER A 39 2.68 11.73 -9.86
N GLU A 40 2.62 12.05 -11.15
CA GLU A 40 1.44 12.65 -11.78
C GLU A 40 0.17 11.78 -11.67
N LEU A 41 0.32 10.46 -11.51
CA LEU A 41 -0.82 9.56 -11.27
C LEU A 41 -1.48 9.87 -9.91
N GLY A 42 -0.69 10.19 -8.89
CA GLY A 42 -1.19 10.50 -7.55
C GLY A 42 -2.11 11.72 -7.50
N LYS A 43 -2.11 12.57 -8.53
CA LYS A 43 -3.00 13.73 -8.63
C LYS A 43 -4.45 13.36 -8.94
N ASN A 44 -4.67 12.25 -9.65
CA ASN A 44 -5.99 11.90 -10.16
C ASN A 44 -6.49 10.52 -9.66
N TYR A 45 -5.68 9.77 -8.92
CA TYR A 45 -6.07 8.47 -8.37
C TYR A 45 -6.17 8.53 -6.86
N LEU A 46 -7.33 8.11 -6.33
CA LEU A 46 -7.62 8.00 -4.90
C LEU A 46 -7.34 6.58 -4.41
N PHE A 47 -6.53 6.46 -3.36
CA PHE A 47 -6.20 5.17 -2.74
C PHE A 47 -7.37 4.64 -1.90
N LYS A 48 -7.77 3.38 -2.13
CA LYS A 48 -8.92 2.73 -1.47
C LYS A 48 -8.63 1.27 -1.14
N GLY A 49 -9.69 0.54 -0.75
CA GLY A 49 -9.63 -0.90 -0.53
C GLY A 49 -9.01 -1.30 0.82
N GLY A 50 -8.67 -2.58 0.94
CA GLY A 50 -8.18 -3.17 2.19
C GLY A 50 -6.83 -2.60 2.65
N SER A 51 -5.90 -2.38 1.71
CA SER A 51 -4.60 -1.78 2.01
C SER A 51 -4.71 -0.35 2.52
N CYS A 52 -5.66 0.45 2.02
CA CYS A 52 -5.92 1.80 2.53
C CYS A 52 -6.40 1.78 3.97
N LEU A 53 -7.33 0.87 4.32
CA LEU A 53 -7.79 0.70 5.70
C LEU A 53 -6.64 0.36 6.64
N VAL A 54 -5.84 -0.65 6.30
CA VAL A 54 -4.71 -1.12 7.12
C VAL A 54 -3.66 -0.03 7.32
N LYS A 55 -3.23 0.63 6.24
CA LYS A 55 -2.11 1.57 6.26
C LYS A 55 -2.48 2.95 6.80
N CYS A 56 -3.74 3.38 6.66
CA CYS A 56 -4.15 4.75 6.99
C CYS A 56 -5.07 4.87 8.22
N TYR A 57 -5.79 3.82 8.63
CA TYR A 57 -6.87 3.96 9.62
C TYR A 57 -6.80 3.01 10.82
N VAL A 58 -6.61 1.70 10.59
CA VAL A 58 -6.80 0.70 11.67
C VAL A 58 -5.49 0.04 12.15
N GLY A 59 -4.36 0.46 11.58
CA GLY A 59 -3.05 -0.11 11.91
C GLY A 59 -2.88 -1.54 11.35
N TYR A 60 -1.63 -2.02 11.37
CA TYR A 60 -1.21 -3.30 10.80
C TYR A 60 -1.76 -4.54 11.54
N TYR A 61 -3.10 -4.73 11.58
CA TYR A 61 -3.75 -5.91 12.16
C TYR A 61 -3.68 -7.15 11.25
N MET A 62 -3.54 -6.93 9.93
CA MET A 62 -3.28 -7.94 8.92
C MET A 62 -2.42 -7.34 7.80
N PHE A 63 -1.84 -8.21 6.96
CA PHE A 63 -1.21 -7.77 5.71
C PHE A 63 -2.24 -7.73 4.58
N SER A 64 -2.10 -6.75 3.69
CA SER A 64 -2.91 -6.64 2.47
C SER A 64 -1.98 -6.46 1.27
N GLY A 65 -2.21 -7.27 0.24
CA GLY A 65 -1.24 -7.46 -0.85
C GLY A 65 -1.48 -6.59 -2.09
N ASP A 66 -2.62 -5.90 -2.16
CA ASP A 66 -3.08 -5.19 -3.35
C ASP A 66 -3.17 -3.69 -3.08
N LEU A 67 -2.83 -2.87 -4.08
CA LEU A 67 -3.06 -1.42 -4.03
C LEU A 67 -4.24 -1.07 -4.92
N ASP A 68 -5.40 -0.85 -4.29
CA ASP A 68 -6.61 -0.49 -5.01
C ASP A 68 -6.72 1.03 -5.16
N PHE A 69 -7.01 1.48 -6.37
CA PHE A 69 -7.23 2.90 -6.67
C PHE A 69 -8.57 3.09 -7.36
N THR A 70 -9.09 4.30 -7.27
CA THR A 70 -10.18 4.77 -8.12
C THR A 70 -9.84 6.13 -8.70
N TRP A 71 -10.43 6.48 -9.83
CA TRP A 71 -10.25 7.80 -10.43
C TRP A 71 -10.91 8.88 -9.55
N GLU A 72 -10.32 10.06 -9.42
CA GLU A 72 -10.88 11.12 -8.58
C GLU A 72 -12.24 11.61 -9.12
N ASP A 73 -12.32 11.84 -10.43
CA ASP A 73 -13.56 12.26 -11.07
C ASP A 73 -14.50 11.08 -11.37
N GLN A 74 -15.26 10.66 -10.37
CA GLN A 74 -16.23 9.58 -10.52
C GLN A 74 -17.34 9.87 -11.56
N THR A 75 -17.50 11.11 -12.05
CA THR A 75 -18.51 11.42 -13.06
C THR A 75 -18.21 10.78 -14.41
N THR A 76 -16.92 10.54 -14.73
CA THR A 76 -16.52 9.83 -15.95
C THR A 76 -16.98 8.37 -15.96
N CYS A 77 -17.25 7.79 -14.79
CA CYS A 77 -17.67 6.39 -14.65
C CYS A 77 -19.19 6.19 -14.68
N LYS A 78 -20.00 7.27 -14.78
CA LYS A 78 -21.47 7.21 -14.73
C LYS A 78 -22.16 6.43 -15.86
N GLY A 79 -21.42 5.92 -16.84
CA GLY A 79 -21.94 5.08 -17.93
C GLY A 79 -21.58 3.59 -17.88
N PHE A 80 -20.85 3.14 -16.85
CA PHE A 80 -20.39 1.75 -16.73
C PHE A 80 -21.24 0.88 -15.80
N GLY A 81 -22.24 1.46 -15.13
CA GLY A 81 -23.24 0.71 -14.36
C GLY A 81 -24.48 0.48 -15.22
N ASN A 82 -24.61 -0.71 -15.79
CA ASN A 82 -25.89 -1.25 -16.26
C ASN A 82 -26.62 -1.90 -15.07
#